data_AF-A0A847BT54-F1
#
_entry.id   AF-A0A847BT54-F1
#
_cell.length_a   1.000
_cell.length_b   1.000
_cell.length_c   1.000
_cell.angle_alpha   90.00
_cell.angle_beta   90.00
_cell.angle_gamma   90.00
#
_symmetry.space_group_name_H-M   'P 1'
#
loop_
_entity.id
_entity.type
_entity.pdbx_description
1 polymer ?
#
loop_
_entity_poly.entity_id
_entity_poly.type
_entity_poly.pdbx_seq_one_letter_code
_entity_poly.pdbx_strand_id
1 'polypeptide(L)'
;MPQYEVSNFGTKPCRHNQAYWRYEPYLGAGCGAVGFDGKKRYSANKNIALYLENPNSLDFEKITSDEHFFEQLFLGLRSNIGISEDIMSPLVKKRAQTLVNENLLKFKNGNYYSKDYFLADSLVLFIVQ
;
A
#
# COMPACT_ATOMS: atom_id res chain seq x y z
N MET A 1 8.60 19.71 8.92
CA MET A 1 9.15 18.81 7.87
C MET A 1 7.99 18.31 7.02
N PRO A 2 8.17 18.05 5.71
CA PRO A 2 7.07 17.51 4.90
C PRO A 2 6.70 16.10 5.38
N GLN A 3 5.40 15.82 5.45
CA GLN A 3 4.89 14.47 5.63
C GLN A 3 5.05 13.73 4.31
N TYR A 4 5.65 12.54 4.34
CA TYR A 4 5.79 11.72 3.13
C TYR A 4 4.92 10.45 3.16
N GLU A 5 4.36 10.13 4.32
CA GLU A 5 3.39 9.06 4.54
C GLU A 5 2.63 9.26 5.85
N VAL A 6 1.55 8.50 6.02
CA VAL A 6 0.57 8.63 7.11
C VAL A 6 1.20 8.70 8.50
N SER A 7 2.28 7.97 8.74
CA SER A 7 2.93 7.83 10.04
C SER A 7 4.28 8.53 10.17
N ASN A 8 4.79 9.20 9.11
CA ASN A 8 6.17 9.69 9.11
C ASN A 8 6.41 10.99 8.33
N PHE A 9 7.41 11.75 8.80
CA PHE A 9 7.81 13.06 8.30
C PHE A 9 9.32 13.07 8.03
N GLY A 10 9.77 13.81 7.02
CA GLY A 10 11.21 13.92 6.78
C GLY A 10 11.56 14.54 5.44
N THR A 11 12.75 15.14 5.39
CA THR A 11 13.33 15.66 4.14
C THR A 11 13.96 14.56 3.29
N LYS A 12 14.35 13.44 3.91
CA LYS A 12 14.84 12.22 3.26
C LYS A 12 13.94 11.04 3.67
N PRO A 13 13.02 10.61 2.80
CA PRO A 13 12.14 9.48 3.08
C PRO A 13 12.91 8.18 3.34
N CYS A 14 12.41 7.35 4.27
CA CYS A 14 12.96 6.01 4.50
C CYS A 14 12.83 5.15 3.23
N ARG A 15 13.95 4.63 2.72
CA ARG A 15 13.97 3.82 1.49
C ARG A 15 13.11 2.57 1.59
N HIS A 16 13.13 1.90 2.74
CA HIS A 16 12.34 0.69 2.99
C HIS A 16 10.83 1.00 2.98
N ASN A 17 10.39 1.99 3.76
CA ASN A 17 8.97 2.40 3.78
C ASN A 17 8.52 2.82 2.38
N GLN A 18 9.34 3.56 1.65
CA GLN A 18 9.04 3.99 0.29
C GLN A 18 8.84 2.83 -0.70
N ALA A 19 9.62 1.76 -0.60
CA ALA A 19 9.41 0.55 -1.40
C ALA A 19 8.08 -0.12 -1.04
N TYR A 20 7.79 -0.24 0.26
CA TYR A 20 6.51 -0.78 0.74
C TYR A 20 5.31 0.06 0.24
N TRP A 21 5.37 1.39 0.34
CA TRP A 21 4.32 2.29 -0.15
C TRP A 21 4.18 2.28 -1.68
N ARG A 22 5.23 1.94 -2.43
CA ARG A 22 5.19 1.71 -3.89
C ARG A 22 4.66 0.32 -4.26
N TYR A 23 4.29 -0.49 -3.27
CA TYR A 23 3.86 -1.87 -3.47
C TYR A 23 4.92 -2.75 -4.14
N GLU A 24 6.19 -2.47 -3.85
CA GLU A 24 7.31 -3.29 -4.35
C GLU A 24 7.43 -4.59 -3.55
N PRO A 25 7.89 -5.69 -4.16
CA PRO A 25 8.24 -6.91 -3.46
C PRO A 25 9.29 -6.66 -2.35
N TYR A 26 9.17 -7.38 -1.24
CA TYR A 26 10.09 -7.28 -0.12
C TYR A 26 10.32 -8.62 0.57
N LEU A 27 11.53 -8.79 1.11
CA LEU A 27 11.92 -9.99 1.85
C LEU A 27 11.50 -9.85 3.32
N GLY A 28 10.81 -10.87 3.83
CA GLY A 28 10.61 -11.07 5.26
C GLY A 28 11.60 -12.12 5.77
N ALA A 29 12.38 -11.79 6.79
CA ALA A 29 13.33 -12.72 7.41
C ALA A 29 13.23 -12.69 8.94
N GLY A 30 13.30 -13.88 9.55
CA GLY A 30 13.19 -14.08 10.99
C GLY A 30 11.82 -14.62 11.44
N CYS A 31 11.73 -15.00 12.71
CA CYS A 31 10.51 -15.50 13.34
C CYS A 31 9.37 -14.48 13.21
N GLY A 32 8.22 -14.90 12.71
CA GLY A 32 7.04 -14.06 12.49
C GLY A 32 7.16 -13.03 11.37
N ALA A 33 8.26 -13.04 10.60
CA ALA A 33 8.42 -12.12 9.49
C ALA A 33 7.44 -12.42 8.36
N VAL A 34 7.03 -11.37 7.66
CA VAL A 34 6.18 -11.44 6.47
C VAL A 34 6.96 -10.90 5.29
N GLY A 35 6.86 -11.56 4.15
CA GLY A 35 7.39 -11.07 2.88
C GLY A 35 6.37 -11.14 1.77
N PHE A 36 6.67 -10.45 0.67
CA PHE A 36 5.81 -10.34 -0.50
C PHE A 36 6.66 -10.45 -1.76
N ASP A 37 6.36 -11.41 -2.63
CA ASP A 37 7.12 -11.66 -3.86
C ASP A 37 6.54 -10.97 -5.11
N GLY A 38 5.51 -10.15 -4.94
CA GLY A 38 4.75 -9.54 -6.04
C GLY A 38 3.49 -10.31 -6.43
N LYS A 39 3.30 -11.54 -5.96
CA LYS A 39 2.15 -12.41 -6.30
C LYS A 39 1.52 -13.06 -5.07
N LYS A 40 2.32 -13.37 -4.07
CA LYS A 40 1.92 -14.06 -2.85
C LYS A 40 2.59 -13.41 -1.66
N ARG A 41 1.88 -13.44 -0.53
CA ARG A 41 2.45 -13.11 0.76
C ARG A 41 2.88 -14.42 1.43
N TYR A 42 4.03 -14.40 2.06
CA TYR A 42 4.51 -15.52 2.86
C TYR A 42 4.84 -15.04 4.26
N SER A 43 4.67 -15.92 5.23
CA SER A 43 5.01 -15.63 6.62
C SER A 43 5.76 -16.77 7.27
N ALA A 44 6.80 -16.42 8.00
CA ALA A 44 7.50 -17.35 8.89
C ALA A 44 6.67 -17.61 10.15
N ASN A 45 6.88 -18.78 10.75
CA ASN A 45 6.19 -19.15 11.98
C ASN A 45 6.41 -18.08 13.06
N LYS A 46 5.33 -17.66 13.72
CA LYS A 46 5.35 -16.64 14.79
C LYS A 46 5.82 -17.21 16.13
N ASN A 47 5.71 -18.51 16.33
CA ASN A 47 6.22 -19.20 17.50
C ASN A 47 7.72 -19.47 17.33
N ILE A 48 8.52 -18.92 18.22
CA ILE A 48 9.98 -19.02 18.16
C ILE A 48 10.48 -20.46 18.25
N ALA A 49 9.85 -21.33 19.05
CA ALA A 49 10.26 -22.72 19.17
C ALA A 49 10.05 -23.47 17.84
N LEU A 50 8.87 -23.32 17.23
CA LEU A 50 8.57 -23.92 15.93
C LEU A 50 9.44 -23.32 14.80
N TYR A 51 9.73 -22.02 14.86
CA TYR A 51 10.64 -21.37 13.91
C TYR A 51 12.07 -21.90 14.01
N LEU A 52 12.57 -22.14 15.23
CA LEU A 52 13.91 -22.70 15.44
C LEU A 52 14.01 -24.17 14.98
N GLU A 53 12.91 -24.93 15.09
CA GLU A 53 12.83 -26.30 14.57
C GLU A 53 12.87 -26.33 13.04
N ASN A 54 12.15 -25.43 12.36
CA ASN A 54 12.19 -25.30 10.91
C ASN A 54 11.99 -23.85 10.43
N PRO A 55 13.08 -23.07 10.25
CA PRO A 55 12.99 -21.66 9.86
C PRO A 55 12.53 -21.45 8.40
N ASN A 56 12.54 -22.52 7.60
CA ASN A 56 12.09 -22.51 6.21
C ASN A 56 10.61 -22.91 6.06
N SER A 57 9.93 -23.26 7.16
CA SER A 57 8.49 -23.50 7.14
C SER A 57 7.75 -22.18 6.96
N LEU A 58 7.22 -21.96 5.76
CA LEU A 58 6.49 -20.75 5.39
C LEU A 58 5.03 -21.07 5.10
N ASP A 59 4.15 -20.23 5.66
CA ASP A 59 2.75 -20.17 5.25
C ASP A 59 2.60 -19.21 4.08
N PHE A 60 1.75 -19.56 3.12
CA PHE A 60 1.52 -18.75 1.92
C PHE A 60 0.07 -18.32 1.80
N GLU A 61 -0.12 -17.03 1.57
CA GLU A 61 -1.39 -16.39 1.23
C GLU A 61 -1.33 -15.97 -0.24
N LYS A 62 -2.32 -16.42 -1.02
CA LYS A 62 -2.46 -15.99 -2.42
C LYS A 62 -3.21 -14.66 -2.43
N ILE A 63 -2.67 -13.69 -3.15
CA ILE A 63 -3.31 -12.40 -3.35
C ILE A 63 -4.05 -12.43 -4.70
N THR A 64 -5.30 -12.00 -4.69
CA THR A 64 -6.15 -11.86 -5.88
C THR A 64 -5.86 -10.55 -6.61
N SER A 65 -6.33 -10.42 -7.85
CA SER A 65 -6.21 -9.16 -8.60
C SER A 65 -6.89 -7.99 -7.88
N ASP A 66 -8.03 -8.26 -7.26
CA ASP A 66 -8.84 -7.24 -6.59
C ASP A 66 -8.16 -6.78 -5.29
N GLU A 67 -7.54 -7.70 -4.55
CA GLU A 67 -6.72 -7.37 -3.39
C GLU A 67 -5.46 -6.59 -3.78
N HIS A 68 -4.78 -6.96 -4.87
CA HIS A 68 -3.65 -6.17 -5.38
C HIS A 68 -4.06 -4.74 -5.71
N PHE A 69 -5.16 -4.58 -6.44
CA PHE A 69 -5.69 -3.26 -6.77
C PHE A 69 -6.05 -2.46 -5.51
N PHE A 70 -6.77 -3.08 -4.57
CA PHE A 70 -7.18 -2.46 -3.31
C PHE A 70 -5.96 -2.03 -2.47
N GLU A 71 -4.97 -2.90 -2.31
CA GLU A 71 -3.74 -2.60 -1.56
C GLU A 71 -2.94 -1.45 -2.21
N GLN A 72 -2.82 -1.43 -3.54
CA GLN A 72 -2.17 -0.33 -4.25
C GLN A 72 -2.87 1.02 -4.00
N LEU A 73 -4.20 1.04 -3.98
CA LEU A 73 -4.94 2.26 -3.66
C LEU A 73 -4.68 2.74 -2.23
N PHE A 74 -4.73 1.81 -1.28
CA PHE A 74 -4.53 2.07 0.13
C PHE A 74 -3.11 2.51 0.50
N LEU A 75 -2.10 1.93 -0.14
CA LEU A 75 -0.71 2.32 0.08
C LEU A 75 -0.38 3.64 -0.61
N GLY A 76 -0.89 3.83 -1.83
CA GLY A 76 -0.70 5.05 -2.60
C GLY A 76 -1.31 6.28 -1.93
N LEU A 77 -2.58 6.21 -1.48
CA LEU A 77 -3.24 7.36 -0.86
C LEU A 77 -2.76 7.69 0.55
N ARG A 78 -2.14 6.74 1.27
CA ARG A 78 -1.48 6.98 2.56
C ARG A 78 -0.08 7.56 2.44
N SER A 79 0.40 7.82 1.23
CA SER A 79 1.77 8.29 1.01
C SER A 79 1.86 9.38 -0.05
N ASN A 80 3.04 9.97 -0.17
CA ASN A 80 3.35 10.95 -1.20
C ASN A 80 3.57 10.33 -2.59
N ILE A 81 3.46 9.01 -2.72
CA ILE A 81 3.55 8.28 -3.99
C ILE A 81 2.28 8.46 -4.80
N GLY A 82 1.11 8.42 -4.14
CA GLY A 82 -0.18 8.52 -4.81
C GLY A 82 -0.58 7.25 -5.55
N ILE A 83 -1.64 7.36 -6.34
CA ILE A 83 -2.24 6.26 -7.11
C ILE A 83 -2.26 6.65 -8.60
N SER A 84 -1.70 5.80 -9.45
CA SER A 84 -1.75 6.01 -10.90
C SER A 84 -3.17 5.83 -11.41
N GLU A 85 -3.62 6.68 -12.31
CA GLU A 85 -4.90 6.48 -12.98
C GLU A 85 -4.88 5.23 -13.88
N ASP A 86 -3.72 4.76 -14.33
CA ASP A 86 -3.62 3.66 -15.29
C ASP A 86 -4.10 2.32 -14.72
N ILE A 87 -4.05 2.15 -13.39
CA ILE A 87 -4.55 0.94 -12.73
C ILE A 87 -6.07 0.97 -12.49
N MET A 88 -6.74 2.08 -12.81
CA MET A 88 -8.14 2.31 -12.47
C MET A 88 -9.09 2.05 -13.62
N SER A 89 -10.24 1.43 -13.33
CA SER A 89 -11.36 1.37 -14.27
C SER A 89 -11.99 2.76 -14.47
N PRO A 90 -12.74 2.99 -15.57
CA PRO A 90 -13.42 4.27 -15.81
C PRO A 90 -14.35 4.71 -14.66
N LEU A 91 -15.01 3.77 -13.98
CA LEU A 91 -15.89 4.06 -12.85
C LEU A 91 -15.10 4.54 -11.63
N VAL A 92 -14.00 3.87 -11.31
CA VAL A 92 -13.08 4.25 -10.23
C VAL A 92 -12.49 5.63 -10.51
N LYS A 93 -12.02 5.90 -11.74
CA LYS A 93 -11.54 7.23 -12.15
C LYS A 93 -12.59 8.32 -11.94
N LYS A 94 -13.84 8.05 -12.31
CA LYS A 94 -14.95 9.00 -12.11
C LYS A 94 -15.15 9.33 -10.64
N ARG A 95 -15.11 8.34 -9.75
CA ARG A 95 -15.24 8.56 -8.29
C ARG A 95 -14.04 9.30 -7.71
N ALA A 96 -12.82 8.95 -8.11
CA ALA A 96 -11.62 9.68 -7.73
C ALA A 96 -11.70 11.15 -8.18
N GLN A 97 -12.24 11.42 -9.37
CA GLN A 97 -12.46 12.77 -9.86
C GLN A 97 -13.51 13.55 -9.04
N THR A 98 -14.56 12.90 -8.54
CA THR A 98 -15.49 13.52 -7.58
C THR A 98 -14.73 14.03 -6.36
N LEU A 99 -13.84 13.23 -5.78
CA LEU A 99 -13.04 13.64 -4.62
C LEU A 99 -12.02 14.75 -4.96
N VAL A 100 -11.55 14.83 -6.20
CA VAL A 100 -10.74 15.98 -6.66
C VAL A 100 -11.59 17.25 -6.69
N ASN A 101 -12.82 17.18 -7.22
CA ASN A 101 -13.74 18.31 -7.29
C ASN A 101 -14.18 18.78 -5.89
N GLU A 102 -14.33 17.85 -4.95
CA GLU A 102 -14.60 18.13 -3.53
C GLU A 102 -13.35 18.57 -2.74
N ASN A 103 -12.23 18.77 -3.43
CA ASN A 103 -10.98 19.23 -2.85
C ASN A 103 -10.37 18.26 -1.81
N LEU A 104 -10.75 16.97 -1.80
CA LEU A 104 -10.19 15.94 -0.91
C LEU A 104 -8.95 15.24 -1.52
N LEU A 105 -8.96 15.05 -2.84
CA LEU A 105 -7.79 14.58 -3.60
C LEU A 105 -7.16 15.71 -4.41
N LYS A 106 -5.90 15.50 -4.81
CA LYS A 106 -5.19 16.29 -5.80
C LYS A 106 -4.81 15.39 -6.97
N PHE A 107 -5.12 15.80 -8.20
CA PHE A 107 -4.65 15.13 -9.40
C PHE A 107 -3.47 15.88 -10.02
N LYS A 108 -2.39 15.16 -10.37
CA LYS A 108 -1.21 15.74 -11.03
C LYS A 108 -0.48 14.64 -11.80
N ASN A 109 -0.17 14.90 -13.08
CA ASN A 109 0.64 14.02 -13.92
C ASN A 109 0.17 12.55 -13.91
N GLY A 110 -1.13 12.33 -14.14
CA GLY A 110 -1.71 10.97 -14.17
C GLY A 110 -1.84 10.29 -12.81
N ASN A 111 -1.58 10.99 -11.70
CA ASN A 111 -1.66 10.42 -10.36
C ASN A 111 -2.60 11.20 -9.45
N TYR A 112 -3.35 10.49 -8.61
CA TYR A 112 -4.13 11.08 -7.52
C TYR A 112 -3.37 10.98 -6.20
N TYR A 113 -3.46 12.02 -5.39
CA TYR A 113 -2.81 12.14 -4.09
C TYR A 113 -3.84 12.56 -3.05
N SER A 114 -3.80 11.94 -1.87
CA SER A 114 -4.56 12.45 -0.74
C SER A 114 -3.96 13.77 -0.25
N LYS A 115 -4.84 14.72 0.11
CA LYS A 115 -4.40 15.95 0.81
C LYS A 115 -4.24 15.75 2.30
N ASP A 116 -4.89 14.72 2.84
CA ASP A 116 -4.80 14.33 4.23
C ASP A 116 -4.72 12.81 4.34
N TYR A 117 -3.59 12.30 4.82
CA TYR A 117 -3.38 10.87 4.95
C TYR A 117 -4.26 10.23 6.04
N PHE A 118 -4.80 10.99 6.99
CA PHE A 118 -5.74 10.47 7.99
C PHE A 118 -7.10 10.11 7.40
N LEU A 119 -7.48 10.74 6.28
CA LEU A 119 -8.71 10.43 5.56
C LEU A 119 -8.53 9.37 4.47
N ALA A 120 -7.28 8.99 4.17
CA ALA A 120 -6.94 8.15 3.01
C ALA A 120 -7.81 6.89 2.93
N ASP A 121 -8.02 6.22 4.05
CA ASP A 121 -8.79 4.98 4.13
C ASP A 121 -10.24 5.17 3.67
N SER A 122 -10.90 6.19 4.20
CA SER A 122 -12.27 6.54 3.82
C SER A 122 -12.37 6.95 2.36
N LEU A 123 -11.35 7.65 1.84
CA LEU A 123 -11.29 8.02 0.42
C LEU A 123 -11.16 6.79 -0.47
N VAL A 124 -10.29 5.83 -0.12
CA VAL A 124 -10.18 4.58 -0.90
C VAL A 124 -11.51 3.85 -0.92
N LEU A 125 -12.14 3.66 0.25
CA LEU A 125 -13.42 2.98 0.37
C LEU A 125 -14.49 3.63 -0.53
N PHE A 126 -14.56 4.96 -0.56
CA PHE A 126 -15.47 5.67 -1.46
C PHE A 126 -15.18 5.40 -2.95
N ILE A 127 -13.91 5.36 -3.34
CA ILE A 127 -13.51 5.17 -4.74
C ILE A 127 -13.85 3.75 -5.23
N VAL A 128 -13.74 2.74 -4.36
CA VAL A 128 -13.95 1.33 -4.73
C VAL A 128 -15.40 0.84 -4.61
N GLN A 129 -16.27 1.53 -3.87
CA GLN A 129 -17.71 1.22 -3.73
C GLN A 129 -18.49 1.41 -5.03
#